data_AF-A0A8S2Y4Z6-F1
#
_entry.id   AF-A0A8S2Y4Z6-F1
#
_cell.length_a   1.000
_cell.length_b   1.000
_cell.length_c   1.000
_cell.angle_alpha   90.00
_cell.angle_beta   90.00
_cell.angle_gamma   90.00
#
_symmetry.space_group_name_H-M   'P 1'
#
loop_
_entity.id
_entity.type
_entity.pdbx_description
1 polymer ?
#
loop_
_entity_poly.entity_id
_entity_poly.type
_entity_poly.pdbx_seq_one_letter_code
_entity_poly.pdbx_strand_id
1 'polypeptide(L)' 'PLARAIEYLHTSSLIFDDLPAQDNAPLRRGQPTLHMPIDSDRKDIPASLAEGRAQLVAVEFIAYAIQSVTDDLTRENFPH' A
#
# COMPACT_ATOMS: atom_id res chain seq x y z
N PRO A 1 1.51 -17.96 -5.55
CA PRO A 1 2.26 -17.09 -4.59
C PRO A 1 2.93 -15.89 -5.27
N LEU A 2 3.69 -16.13 -6.36
CA LEU A 2 4.32 -15.06 -7.13
C LEU A 2 3.35 -13.99 -7.66
N ALA A 3 2.26 -14.38 -8.31
CA ALA A 3 1.26 -13.43 -8.82
C ALA A 3 0.66 -12.55 -7.70
N ARG A 4 0.45 -13.12 -6.51
CA ARG A 4 -0.03 -12.39 -5.32
C ARG A 4 1.01 -11.37 -4.86
N ALA A 5 2.29 -11.75 -4.80
CA ALA A 5 3.37 -10.84 -4.43
C ALA A 5 3.50 -9.67 -5.41
N ILE A 6 3.37 -9.94 -6.70
CA ILE A 6 3.38 -8.90 -7.75
C ILE A 6 2.21 -7.93 -7.54
N GLU A 7 1.00 -8.42 -7.27
CA GLU A 7 -0.16 -7.54 -7.04
C GLU A 7 -0.02 -6.71 -5.76
N TYR A 8 0.57 -7.27 -4.69
CA TYR A 8 0.89 -6.48 -3.49
C TYR A 8 1.89 -5.36 -3.78
N LEU A 9 2.96 -5.65 -4.52
CA LEU A 9 3.92 -4.63 -4.94
C LEU A 9 3.27 -3.57 -5.84
N HIS A 10 2.49 -4.00 -6.83
CA HIS A 10 1.75 -3.09 -7.70
C HIS A 10 0.83 -2.18 -6.89
N THR A 11 0.05 -2.75 -5.96
CA THR A 11 -0.84 -1.95 -5.11
C THR A 11 -0.07 -0.99 -4.21
N SER A 12 1.06 -1.43 -3.63
CA SER A 12 1.91 -0.53 -2.82
C SER A 12 2.45 0.65 -3.62
N SER A 13 2.83 0.44 -4.89
CA SER A 13 3.33 1.54 -5.73
C SER A 13 2.23 2.57 -5.99
N LEU A 14 1.00 2.10 -6.27
CA LEU A 14 -0.14 3.00 -6.47
C LEU A 14 -0.46 3.84 -5.23
N ILE A 15 -0.31 3.27 -4.03
CA ILE A 15 -0.52 4.02 -2.77
C ILE A 15 0.54 5.09 -2.60
N PHE A 16 1.82 4.79 -2.89
CA PHE A 16 2.89 5.78 -2.85
C PHE A 16 2.67 6.90 -3.87
N ASP A 17 2.32 6.54 -5.11
CA ASP A 17 2.02 7.51 -6.17
C ASP A 17 0.86 8.44 -5.79
N ASP A 18 -0.16 7.92 -5.09
CA ASP A 18 -1.30 8.73 -4.66
C ASP A 18 -0.91 9.83 -3.67
N LEU A 19 0.19 9.71 -2.91
CA LEU A 19 0.51 10.63 -1.82
C LEU A 19 0.74 12.08 -2.28
N PRO A 20 0.54 13.08 -1.39
CA PRO A 20 0.76 14.49 -1.71
C PRO A 20 2.15 14.83 -2.26
N ALA A 21 3.17 14.09 -1.82
CA ALA A 21 4.56 14.28 -2.26
C ALA A 21 4.85 13.73 -3.68
N GLN A 22 3.96 12.90 -4.22
CA GLN A 22 4.04 12.37 -5.58
C GLN A 22 2.95 13.00 -6.47
N ASP A 23 1.88 12.27 -6.78
CA ASP A 23 0.85 12.76 -7.70
C ASP A 23 -0.30 13.49 -6.99
N ASN A 24 -0.35 13.43 -5.65
CA ASN A 24 -1.40 14.03 -4.82
C ASN A 24 -2.81 13.68 -5.34
N ALA A 25 -3.02 12.42 -5.71
CA ALA A 25 -4.21 11.98 -6.41
C ALA A 25 -5.37 11.80 -5.41
N PRO A 26 -6.46 12.58 -5.49
CA PRO A 26 -7.55 12.49 -4.50
C PRO A 26 -8.45 11.26 -4.72
N LEU A 27 -8.47 10.71 -5.94
CA LEU A 27 -9.32 9.59 -6.33
C LEU A 27 -8.53 8.58 -7.17
N ARG A 28 -8.80 7.29 -6.94
CA ARG A 28 -8.33 6.18 -7.76
C ARG A 28 -9.49 5.25 -8.05
N ARG A 29 -9.74 5.00 -9.35
CA ARG A 29 -10.88 4.19 -9.84
C ARG A 29 -12.23 4.66 -9.27
N GLY A 30 -12.41 5.98 -9.13
CA GLY A 30 -13.62 6.60 -8.60
C GLY A 30 -13.80 6.51 -7.08
N GLN A 31 -12.82 6.00 -6.34
CA GLN A 31 -12.82 5.93 -4.88
C GLN A 31 -11.77 6.86 -4.28
N PRO A 32 -11.99 7.42 -3.08
CA PRO A 32 -10.96 8.17 -2.34
C PRO A 32 -9.68 7.35 -2.15
N THR A 33 -8.53 7.98 -2.34
CA THR A 33 -7.23 7.36 -2.08
C THR A 33 -6.93 7.33 -0.58
N LEU A 34 -5.98 6.50 -0.14
CA LEU A 34 -5.79 6.23 1.30
C LEU A 34 -5.34 7.43 2.13
N HIS A 35 -4.68 8.43 1.52
CA HIS A 35 -4.27 9.65 2.22
C HIS A 35 -5.44 10.65 2.34
N MET A 36 -6.55 10.41 1.65
CA MET A 36 -7.75 11.24 1.75
C MET A 36 -8.55 10.89 3.01
N PRO A 37 -9.24 11.87 3.60
CA PRO A 37 -10.13 11.61 4.74
C PRO A 37 -11.23 10.61 4.37
N ILE A 38 -11.39 9.57 5.20
CA ILE A 38 -12.36 8.48 4.98
C ILE A 38 -13.83 8.97 5.08
N ASP A 39 -14.07 10.02 5.87
CA ASP A 39 -15.38 10.65 6.03
C ASP A 39 -15.23 12.16 6.10
N SER A 40 -16.18 12.89 5.52
CA SER A 40 -16.30 14.35 5.68
C SER A 40 -16.49 14.79 7.14
N ASP A 41 -16.85 13.87 8.04
CA ASP A 41 -17.06 14.13 9.48
C ASP A 41 -15.79 13.94 10.33
N ARG A 42 -14.75 13.26 9.84
CA ARG A 42 -13.47 13.11 10.55
C ARG A 42 -12.45 14.18 10.13
N LYS A 43 -12.89 15.44 10.18
CA LYS A 43 -12.03 16.61 9.87
C LYS A 43 -10.94 16.87 10.91
N ASP A 44 -10.99 16.15 12.03
CA ASP A 44 -10.06 16.27 13.15
C ASP A 44 -8.75 15.51 12.94
N ILE A 45 -8.69 14.57 11.98
CA ILE A 45 -7.45 13.86 11.66
C ILE A 45 -6.53 14.80 10.86
N PRO A 46 -5.32 15.12 11.36
CA PRO A 46 -4.37 15.92 10.62
C PRO A 46 -4.00 15.25 9.29
N ALA A 47 -3.89 16.04 8.21
CA ALA A 47 -3.53 15.51 6.89
C ALA A 47 -2.22 14.71 6.90
N SER A 48 -1.22 15.17 7.66
CA SER A 48 0.06 14.45 7.84
C SER A 48 -0.09 13.08 8.50
N LEU A 49 -1.09 12.90 9.37
CA LEU A 49 -1.38 11.60 9.99
C LEU A 49 -2.07 10.66 8.99
N ALA A 50 -2.99 11.17 8.16
CA ALA A 50 -3.61 10.38 7.10
C ALA A 50 -2.57 9.92 6.06
N GLU A 51 -1.69 10.83 5.66
CA GLU A 51 -0.56 10.53 4.78
C GLU A 51 0.39 9.47 5.38
N GLY A 52 0.80 9.66 6.64
CA GLY A 52 1.67 8.70 7.32
C GLY A 52 1.05 7.30 7.44
N ARG A 53 -0.27 7.22 7.63
CA ARG A 53 -0.99 5.94 7.62
C ARG A 53 -1.01 5.29 6.25
N ALA A 54 -1.23 6.06 5.18
CA ALA A 54 -1.18 5.54 3.82
C ALA A 54 0.21 5.00 3.48
N GLN A 55 1.28 5.70 3.88
CA GLN A 55 2.66 5.21 3.75
C GLN A 55 2.88 3.89 4.50
N LEU A 56 2.38 3.77 5.74
CA LEU A 56 2.52 2.55 6.52
C LEU A 56 1.81 1.35 5.86
N VAL A 57 0.62 1.56 5.32
CA VAL A 57 -0.13 0.52 4.58
C VAL A 57 0.64 0.08 3.32
N ALA A 58 1.25 1.01 2.58
CA ALA A 58 2.08 0.65 1.43
C ALA A 58 3.27 -0.23 1.82
N VAL A 59 3.95 0.09 2.93
CA VAL A 59 5.05 -0.72 3.48
C VAL A 59 4.56 -2.12 3.92
N GLU A 60 3.38 -2.21 4.52
CA GLU A 60 2.78 -3.48 4.91
C GLU A 60 2.53 -4.39 3.69
N PHE A 61 2.05 -3.82 2.59
CA PHE A 61 1.85 -4.55 1.33
C PHE A 61 3.18 -5.07 0.77
N ILE A 62 4.26 -4.27 0.83
CA ILE A 62 5.60 -4.72 0.45
C ILE A 62 6.04 -5.91 1.32
N ALA A 63 5.83 -5.82 2.64
CA ALA A 63 6.16 -6.91 3.55
C ALA A 63 5.39 -8.21 3.21
N TYR A 64 4.09 -8.11 2.92
CA TYR A 64 3.29 -9.26 2.48
C TYR A 64 3.76 -9.83 1.13
N ALA A 65 4.22 -8.98 0.22
CA ALA A 65 4.79 -9.44 -1.04
C ALA A 65 6.05 -10.28 -0.82
N ILE A 66 6.97 -9.78 0.00
CA ILE A 66 8.22 -10.48 0.34
C ILE A 66 7.92 -11.80 1.03
N GLN A 67 7.08 -11.78 2.08
CA GLN A 67 6.71 -12.99 2.81
C GLN A 67 6.08 -14.03 1.89
N SER A 68 5.22 -13.60 0.96
CA SER A 68 4.59 -14.50 0.00
C SER A 68 5.57 -15.19 -0.95
N VAL A 69 6.71 -14.58 -1.26
CA VAL A 69 7.76 -15.19 -2.08
C VAL A 69 8.63 -16.10 -1.22
N THR A 70 9.02 -15.62 -0.03
CA THR A 70 9.83 -16.39 0.93
C THR A 70 9.14 -17.71 1.30
N ASP A 71 7.85 -17.69 1.63
CA ASP A 71 7.09 -18.90 1.97
C ASP A 71 7.10 -19.93 0.83
N ASP A 72 7.01 -19.47 -0.41
CA ASP A 72 6.98 -20.35 -1.59
C ASP A 72 8.36 -20.98 -1.85
N LEU A 73 9.44 -20.19 -1.75
CA LEU A 73 10.81 -20.68 -1.89
C LEU A 73 11.16 -21.70 -0.80
N THR A 74 10.78 -21.44 0.45
CA THR A 74 10.99 -22.36 1.57
C THR A 74 10.20 -23.65 1.38
N ARG A 75 8.96 -23.58 0.88
CA ARG A 75 8.13 -24.77 0.59
C ARG A 75 8.76 -25.66 -0.49
N GLU A 76 9.41 -25.05 -1.47
CA GLU A 76 10.04 -25.76 -2.59
C GLU A 76 11.50 -26.17 -2.31
N ASN A 77 11.99 -25.97 -1.08
CA ASN A 77 13.35 -26.28 -0.65
C ASN A 77 14.43 -25.64 -1.54
N PHE A 78 14.12 -24.46 -2.11
CA PHE A 78 15.11 -23.66 -2.81
C PHE A 78 16.12 -23.13 -1.78
N PRO A 79 17.43 -23.38 -1.97
CA PRO A 79 18.43 -22.81 -1.08
C PRO A 79 18.42 -21.28 -1.19
N HIS A 80 18.38 -20.60 -0.05
CA HIS A 80 18.53 -19.15 0.07
C HIS A 80 19.91 -18.67 -0.41
#